data_AF-A0A7S6MPI4-F1
#
_entry.id   AF-A0A7S6MPI4-F1
#
_cell.length_a   1.000
_cell.length_b   1.000
_cell.length_c   1.000
_cell.angle_alpha   90.00
_cell.angle_beta   90.00
_cell.angle_gamma   90.00
#
_symmetry.space_group_name_H-M   'P 1'
#
loop_
_entity.id
_entity.type
_entity.pdbx_description
1 polymer ?
#
loop_
_entity_poly.entity_id
_entity_poly.type
_entity_poly.pdbx_seq_one_letter_code
_entity_poly.pdbx_strand_id
1 'polypeptide(L)'
;MLTGPNNVSHAYLFNAPGLGGFTGPFINTVLDWMGLAPTYDQSKISNIVAATGISPIAGLGFDVAPPIDIVIEDQMALDITNPPGARNHSQQVLTDALAVYSAYSQLAPNLNQEQLDKLIDAFGSTKDIGGSNGKTLESALDALRVILLDPENGKIALSESRKTETGNRDKFYENLYELQNNGPFKDSADKVQLTLLSDLSPGAIISKIESNDQGGLATRFALLALNPFVLEGEKIDYGAFNTNGELDLFSPDSGTGALTSSYLVDRMTMLIRKNWFNSEDKNPLDSSVTFSSSNHSYQNINDSLESGADIAKFDTLIAVGRHGASDVRQSRDNDLTILF
;
A
#
# COMPACT_ATOMS: atom_id res chain seq x y z
N MET A 1 46.34 -3.34 -12.15
CA MET A 1 45.77 -4.37 -13.05
C MET A 1 44.46 -4.81 -12.40
N LEU A 2 43.37 -4.12 -12.73
CA LEU A 2 42.03 -4.43 -12.19
C LEU A 2 41.46 -5.61 -12.98
N THR A 3 40.92 -6.58 -12.25
CA THR A 3 40.44 -7.88 -12.70
C THR A 3 39.16 -7.77 -13.53
N GLY A 4 39.12 -8.45 -14.68
CA GLY A 4 38.07 -8.33 -15.70
C GLY A 4 36.74 -9.09 -15.46
N PRO A 5 35.84 -9.08 -16.48
CA PRO A 5 34.38 -9.37 -16.43
C PRO A 5 33.92 -10.75 -15.91
N ASN A 6 34.82 -11.70 -15.69
CA ASN A 6 34.46 -13.06 -15.28
C ASN A 6 34.22 -13.22 -13.76
N ASN A 7 34.30 -12.13 -13.00
CA ASN A 7 34.18 -12.13 -11.54
C ASN A 7 32.90 -11.45 -11.01
N VAL A 8 32.06 -10.86 -11.87
CA VAL A 8 30.79 -10.24 -11.45
C VAL A 8 29.68 -11.30 -11.52
N SER A 9 29.17 -11.70 -10.36
CA SER A 9 28.03 -12.61 -10.26
C SER A 9 26.71 -11.92 -10.62
N HIS A 10 26.55 -10.67 -10.19
CA HIS A 10 25.41 -9.81 -10.51
C HIS A 10 25.76 -8.33 -10.24
N ALA A 11 25.17 -7.40 -10.99
CA ALA A 11 25.28 -5.97 -10.78
C ALA A 11 23.89 -5.34 -10.58
N TYR A 12 23.77 -4.47 -9.59
CA TYR A 12 22.55 -3.72 -9.32
C TYR A 12 22.78 -2.25 -9.64
N LEU A 13 21.92 -1.70 -10.48
CA LEU A 13 21.93 -0.29 -10.85
C LEU A 13 20.71 0.35 -10.22
N PHE A 14 20.90 1.46 -9.51
CA PHE A 14 19.84 2.17 -8.80
C PHE A 14 19.72 3.57 -9.36
N ASN A 15 18.60 3.88 -10.03
CA ASN A 15 18.39 5.14 -10.73
C ASN A 15 19.63 5.53 -11.56
N ALA A 16 20.24 4.57 -12.27
CA ALA A 16 21.41 4.87 -13.05
C ALA A 16 21.01 5.74 -14.26
N PRO A 17 21.82 6.76 -14.63
CA PRO A 17 21.67 7.37 -15.94
C PRO A 17 21.95 6.29 -16.99
N GLY A 18 21.11 6.23 -18.02
CA GLY A 18 21.32 5.30 -19.15
C GLY A 18 22.73 5.47 -19.74
N LEU A 19 23.25 4.41 -20.37
CA LEU A 19 24.58 4.50 -20.98
C LEU A 19 24.50 5.12 -22.38
N GLY A 20 25.28 6.17 -22.63
CA GLY A 20 25.40 6.80 -23.97
C GLY A 20 24.52 8.03 -24.23
N GLY A 21 24.00 8.69 -23.19
CA GLY A 21 23.26 9.96 -23.31
C GLY A 21 24.07 11.13 -23.91
N PHE A 22 23.40 11.94 -24.75
CA PHE A 22 23.79 13.18 -25.47
C PHE A 22 25.12 13.24 -26.27
N THR A 23 26.08 12.33 -26.10
CA THR A 23 27.40 12.41 -26.76
C THR A 23 27.93 11.08 -27.32
N GLY A 24 27.15 10.32 -28.10
CA GLY A 24 27.71 9.28 -28.98
C GLY A 24 28.33 8.04 -28.28
N PRO A 25 29.07 7.18 -29.01
CA PRO A 25 29.25 5.75 -28.70
C PRO A 25 30.29 5.47 -27.60
N PHE A 26 30.04 5.97 -26.38
CA PHE A 26 30.86 5.73 -25.20
C PHE A 26 30.41 4.53 -24.35
N ILE A 27 29.35 3.82 -24.77
CA ILE A 27 28.81 2.67 -24.02
C ILE A 27 29.89 1.62 -23.77
N ASN A 28 30.67 1.27 -24.79
CA ASN A 28 31.76 0.31 -24.66
C ASN A 28 32.88 0.83 -23.76
N THR A 29 33.15 2.13 -23.74
CA THR A 29 34.22 2.73 -22.89
C THR A 29 33.84 2.75 -21.41
N VAL A 30 32.58 3.08 -21.08
CA VAL A 30 32.10 3.05 -19.69
C VAL A 30 31.95 1.62 -19.22
N LEU A 31 31.43 0.72 -20.06
CA LEU A 31 31.34 -0.71 -19.76
C LEU A 31 32.72 -1.33 -19.60
N ASP A 32 33.68 -1.06 -20.49
CA ASP A 32 35.07 -1.50 -20.38
C ASP A 32 35.74 -0.95 -19.10
N TRP A 33 35.47 0.31 -18.73
CA TRP A 33 35.95 0.91 -17.48
C TRP A 33 35.34 0.25 -16.23
N MET A 34 34.06 -0.13 -16.28
CA MET A 34 33.37 -0.91 -15.24
C MET A 34 33.73 -2.41 -15.27
N GLY A 35 34.55 -2.84 -16.22
CA GLY A 35 34.90 -4.25 -16.42
C GLY A 35 33.76 -5.11 -16.97
N LEU A 36 32.72 -4.49 -17.53
CA LEU A 36 31.64 -5.15 -18.26
C LEU A 36 32.08 -5.27 -19.72
N ALA A 37 32.27 -6.50 -20.20
CA ALA A 37 32.73 -6.76 -21.57
C ALA A 37 31.85 -6.05 -22.63
N PRO A 38 32.33 -5.80 -23.87
CA PRO A 38 31.53 -5.24 -24.96
C PRO A 38 30.33 -6.12 -25.35
N THR A 39 30.27 -7.34 -24.81
CA THR A 39 29.08 -8.21 -24.74
C THR A 39 28.81 -8.49 -23.26
N TYR A 40 27.94 -7.70 -22.63
CA TYR A 40 27.54 -7.94 -21.24
C TYR A 40 26.25 -8.78 -21.19
N ASP A 41 26.16 -9.63 -20.18
CA ASP A 41 25.00 -10.49 -19.95
C ASP A 41 23.94 -9.71 -19.15
N GLN A 42 22.87 -9.28 -19.82
CA GLN A 42 21.77 -8.54 -19.20
C GLN A 42 21.11 -9.33 -18.06
N SER A 43 21.18 -10.66 -18.07
CA SER A 43 20.62 -11.48 -16.99
C SER A 43 21.37 -11.34 -15.66
N LYS A 44 22.59 -10.78 -15.70
CA LYS A 44 23.41 -10.48 -14.52
C LYS A 44 23.30 -9.03 -14.08
N ILE A 45 22.35 -8.27 -14.63
CA ILE A 45 22.16 -6.86 -14.31
C ILE A 45 20.69 -6.64 -13.94
N SER A 46 20.48 -6.00 -12.80
CA SER A 46 19.16 -5.49 -12.40
C SER A 46 19.19 -3.97 -12.48
N ASN A 47 18.39 -3.41 -13.39
CA ASN A 47 18.23 -1.97 -13.55
C ASN A 47 17.03 -1.50 -12.73
N ILE A 48 17.24 -1.10 -11.48
CA ILE A 48 16.18 -0.74 -10.54
C ILE A 48 15.95 0.78 -10.62
N VAL A 49 14.73 1.17 -10.97
CA VAL A 49 14.38 2.56 -11.26
C VAL A 49 13.15 2.98 -10.48
N ALA A 50 13.15 4.24 -10.04
CA ALA A 50 11.95 4.87 -9.50
C ALA A 50 10.95 5.17 -10.62
N ALA A 51 9.71 4.70 -10.47
CA ALA A 51 8.71 4.70 -11.52
C ALA A 51 7.62 5.79 -11.40
N THR A 52 7.58 6.51 -10.27
CA THR A 52 6.56 7.56 -10.05
C THR A 52 7.04 8.93 -10.53
N GLY A 53 6.14 9.67 -11.20
CA GLY A 53 6.33 11.07 -11.60
C GLY A 53 7.45 11.31 -12.62
N ILE A 54 7.75 12.58 -12.90
CA ILE A 54 8.77 12.96 -13.88
C ILE A 54 10.17 12.70 -13.29
N SER A 55 10.96 11.87 -13.97
CA SER A 55 12.38 11.68 -13.68
C SER A 55 13.24 12.36 -14.77
N PRO A 56 13.83 13.54 -14.52
CA PRO A 56 14.49 14.34 -15.56
C PRO A 56 15.72 13.71 -16.23
N ILE A 57 16.22 12.61 -15.67
CA ILE A 57 17.47 11.94 -16.07
C ILE A 57 17.23 10.45 -16.42
N ALA A 58 16.07 9.88 -16.04
CA ALA A 58 15.70 8.54 -16.50
C ALA A 58 15.51 8.58 -18.03
N GLY A 59 16.17 7.67 -18.75
CA GLY A 59 16.14 7.61 -20.21
C GLY A 59 17.20 8.45 -20.95
N LEU A 60 18.15 9.08 -20.26
CA LEU A 60 19.35 9.60 -20.92
C LEU A 60 20.31 8.45 -21.24
N GLY A 61 20.17 7.83 -22.42
CA GLY A 61 21.02 6.72 -22.89
C GLY A 61 20.26 5.40 -23.01
N PHE A 62 20.98 4.31 -23.28
CA PHE A 62 20.43 2.96 -23.36
C PHE A 62 20.42 2.29 -21.98
N ASP A 63 19.30 1.65 -21.64
CA ASP A 63 19.24 0.75 -20.50
C ASP A 63 20.07 -0.51 -20.76
N VAL A 64 20.88 -0.89 -19.78
CA VAL A 64 21.73 -2.10 -19.86
C VAL A 64 21.01 -3.37 -19.37
N ALA A 65 19.76 -3.26 -18.97
CA ALA A 65 18.84 -4.36 -18.71
C ALA A 65 17.42 -3.80 -18.68
N PRO A 66 16.38 -4.62 -18.92
CA PRO A 66 15.01 -4.19 -18.70
C PRO A 66 14.84 -3.57 -17.30
N PRO A 67 14.16 -2.41 -17.18
CA PRO A 67 13.95 -1.78 -15.89
C PRO A 67 13.08 -2.65 -14.99
N ILE A 68 13.41 -2.60 -13.69
CA ILE A 68 12.57 -3.06 -12.60
C ILE A 68 12.07 -1.79 -11.94
N ASP A 69 10.81 -1.49 -12.22
CA ASP A 69 10.12 -0.31 -11.74
C ASP A 69 9.76 -0.49 -10.27
N ILE A 70 10.10 0.51 -9.46
CA ILE A 70 9.73 0.60 -8.04
C ILE A 70 8.88 1.84 -7.86
N VAL A 71 7.65 1.68 -7.37
CA VAL A 71 6.81 2.81 -6.99
C VAL A 71 7.44 3.53 -5.80
N ILE A 72 7.54 4.85 -5.92
CA ILE A 72 8.03 5.77 -4.88
C ILE A 72 6.98 6.87 -4.63
N GLU A 73 7.18 7.66 -3.58
CA GLU A 73 6.43 8.90 -3.40
C GLU A 73 6.88 9.96 -4.43
N ASP A 74 5.94 10.63 -5.08
CA ASP A 74 6.27 11.69 -6.05
C ASP A 74 6.90 12.91 -5.37
N GLN A 75 8.21 13.07 -5.53
CA GLN A 75 9.00 14.19 -5.02
C GLN A 75 8.81 15.49 -5.82
N MET A 76 7.97 15.46 -6.87
CA MET A 76 7.48 16.65 -7.55
C MET A 76 6.20 17.20 -6.91
N ALA A 77 5.54 16.43 -6.05
CA ALA A 77 4.31 16.83 -5.41
C ALA A 77 4.53 18.05 -4.48
N LEU A 78 3.53 18.95 -4.48
CA LEU A 78 3.62 20.25 -3.80
C LEU A 78 3.66 20.16 -2.27
N ASP A 79 3.32 19.00 -1.72
CA ASP A 79 3.25 18.70 -0.29
C ASP A 79 4.52 18.02 0.24
N ILE A 80 5.49 17.71 -0.62
CA ILE A 80 6.83 17.32 -0.21
C ILE A 80 7.60 18.58 0.18
N THR A 81 7.80 18.78 1.48
CA THR A 81 8.35 20.02 2.04
C THR A 81 9.85 20.19 1.80
N ASN A 82 10.60 19.09 1.64
CA ASN A 82 12.06 19.12 1.42
C ASN A 82 12.52 17.97 0.50
N PRO A 83 12.15 17.98 -0.80
CA PRO A 83 12.57 16.92 -1.71
C PRO A 83 14.10 16.99 -1.92
N PRO A 84 14.78 15.84 -2.10
CA PRO A 84 16.20 15.84 -2.46
C PRO A 84 16.41 16.52 -3.81
N GLY A 85 17.62 17.04 -4.06
CA GLY A 85 17.92 17.78 -5.28
C GLY A 85 17.66 17.00 -6.58
N ALA A 86 17.84 15.67 -6.56
CA ALA A 86 17.55 14.78 -7.68
C ALA A 86 16.09 14.30 -7.74
N ARG A 87 15.25 14.65 -6.76
CA ARG A 87 13.81 14.33 -6.69
C ARG A 87 13.55 12.84 -6.93
N ASN A 88 12.66 12.49 -7.87
CA ASN A 88 12.29 11.09 -8.18
C ASN A 88 13.49 10.26 -8.68
N HIS A 89 14.51 10.90 -9.26
CA HIS A 89 15.76 10.25 -9.66
C HIS A 89 16.72 10.01 -8.47
N SER A 90 16.40 10.49 -7.27
CA SER A 90 17.26 10.33 -6.11
C SER A 90 17.35 8.88 -5.67
N GLN A 91 18.57 8.34 -5.58
CA GLN A 91 18.82 7.01 -4.97
C GLN A 91 18.31 6.96 -3.53
N GLN A 92 18.34 8.10 -2.83
CA GLN A 92 17.82 8.23 -1.48
C GLN A 92 16.34 7.81 -1.40
N VAL A 93 15.52 8.29 -2.34
CA VAL A 93 14.05 8.08 -2.38
C VAL A 93 13.74 6.65 -2.80
N LEU A 94 14.45 6.14 -3.81
CA LEU A 94 14.36 4.74 -4.21
C LEU A 94 14.72 3.78 -3.06
N THR A 95 15.75 4.14 -2.28
CA THR A 95 16.17 3.33 -1.13
C THR A 95 15.11 3.29 -0.03
N ASP A 96 14.36 4.37 0.18
CA ASP A 96 13.27 4.38 1.19
C ASP A 96 12.14 3.44 0.81
N ALA A 97 11.71 3.51 -0.45
CA ALA A 97 10.70 2.59 -0.96
C ALA A 97 11.20 1.14 -0.83
N LEU A 98 12.41 0.84 -1.33
CA LEU A 98 12.99 -0.50 -1.23
C LEU A 98 13.12 -1.00 0.21
N ALA A 99 13.33 -0.12 1.19
CA ALA A 99 13.38 -0.49 2.60
C ALA A 99 12.02 -1.00 3.12
N VAL A 100 10.91 -0.37 2.70
CA VAL A 100 9.55 -0.85 3.00
C VAL A 100 9.23 -2.13 2.22
N TYR A 101 9.54 -2.19 0.92
CA TYR A 101 9.36 -3.39 0.10
C TYR A 101 10.09 -4.59 0.72
N SER A 102 11.30 -4.36 1.20
CA SER A 102 12.11 -5.36 1.88
C SER A 102 11.45 -5.84 3.18
N ALA A 103 10.87 -4.95 4.00
CA ALA A 103 10.17 -5.36 5.22
C ALA A 103 8.97 -6.28 4.91
N TYR A 104 8.16 -5.93 3.91
CA TYR A 104 7.05 -6.77 3.46
C TYR A 104 7.53 -8.10 2.85
N SER A 105 8.57 -8.07 2.02
CA SER A 105 9.12 -9.27 1.37
C SER A 105 9.82 -10.23 2.35
N GLN A 106 10.40 -9.70 3.43
CA GLN A 106 10.96 -10.53 4.50
C GLN A 106 9.87 -11.30 5.25
N LEU A 107 8.69 -10.71 5.43
CA LEU A 107 7.54 -11.36 6.05
C LEU A 107 6.86 -12.34 5.08
N ALA A 108 6.49 -11.87 3.90
CA ALA A 108 5.74 -12.60 2.89
C ALA A 108 6.55 -12.68 1.58
N PRO A 109 7.53 -13.60 1.47
CA PRO A 109 8.45 -13.68 0.32
C PRO A 109 7.78 -14.15 -0.98
N ASN A 110 6.51 -14.55 -0.91
CA ASN A 110 5.69 -14.93 -2.06
C ASN A 110 5.08 -13.72 -2.80
N LEU A 111 5.20 -12.50 -2.27
CA LEU A 111 4.78 -11.29 -2.96
C LEU A 111 5.70 -11.03 -4.16
N ASN A 112 5.09 -10.81 -5.33
CA ASN A 112 5.82 -10.35 -6.49
C ASN A 112 5.89 -8.81 -6.55
N GLN A 113 6.67 -8.27 -7.49
CA GLN A 113 6.84 -6.82 -7.66
C GLN A 113 5.50 -6.10 -7.85
N GLU A 114 4.63 -6.59 -8.74
CA GLU A 114 3.31 -5.98 -9.00
C GLU A 114 2.45 -5.90 -7.73
N GLN A 115 2.50 -6.91 -6.87
CA GLN A 115 1.77 -6.92 -5.61
C GLN A 115 2.38 -5.94 -4.60
N LEU A 116 3.70 -5.79 -4.56
CA LEU A 116 4.36 -4.80 -3.71
C LEU A 116 4.04 -3.37 -4.19
N ASP A 117 4.04 -3.13 -5.49
CA ASP A 117 3.65 -1.84 -6.08
C ASP A 117 2.20 -1.49 -5.70
N LYS A 118 1.25 -2.40 -5.96
CA LYS A 118 -0.17 -2.23 -5.57
C LYS A 118 -0.36 -1.99 -4.08
N LEU A 119 0.42 -2.67 -3.24
CA LEU A 119 0.38 -2.51 -1.79
C LEU A 119 0.78 -1.09 -1.39
N ILE A 120 1.88 -0.59 -1.95
CA ILE A 120 2.43 0.73 -1.63
C ILE A 120 1.52 1.83 -2.19
N ASP A 121 1.03 1.69 -3.42
CA ASP A 121 0.01 2.58 -3.99
C ASP A 121 -1.23 2.66 -3.11
N ALA A 122 -1.70 1.55 -2.54
CA ALA A 122 -2.86 1.54 -1.66
C ALA A 122 -2.63 2.32 -0.34
N PHE A 123 -1.38 2.52 0.06
CA PHE A 123 -0.99 3.41 1.17
C PHE A 123 -0.78 4.86 0.78
N GLY A 124 -0.88 5.19 -0.51
CA GLY A 124 -0.78 6.55 -1.04
C GLY A 124 -1.61 7.54 -0.23
N SER A 125 -1.22 8.80 -0.23
CA SER A 125 -1.96 9.82 0.49
C SER A 125 -2.04 11.08 -0.35
N THR A 126 -3.12 11.21 -1.11
CA THR A 126 -3.41 12.45 -1.84
C THR A 126 -3.78 13.56 -0.86
N LYS A 127 -3.28 14.77 -1.11
CA LYS A 127 -3.56 15.94 -0.28
C LYS A 127 -5.05 16.21 -0.11
N ASP A 128 -5.53 16.15 1.13
CA ASP A 128 -6.59 17.01 1.66
C ASP A 128 -6.07 17.88 2.80
N ILE A 129 -6.92 18.66 3.47
CA ILE A 129 -6.57 19.48 4.63
C ILE A 129 -5.90 18.58 5.71
N GLY A 130 -4.57 18.42 5.64
CA GLY A 130 -3.75 17.54 6.50
C GLY A 130 -3.15 16.27 5.86
N GLY A 131 -3.47 15.96 4.59
CA GLY A 131 -2.88 14.85 3.82
C GLY A 131 -1.57 15.24 3.13
N SER A 132 -0.62 14.31 3.01
CA SER A 132 0.67 14.51 2.34
C SER A 132 1.08 13.23 1.62
N ASN A 133 1.50 13.32 0.36
CA ASN A 133 2.09 12.23 -0.43
C ASN A 133 3.30 11.60 0.29
N GLY A 134 3.97 12.36 1.18
CA GLY A 134 5.06 11.90 2.05
C GLY A 134 4.63 11.10 3.27
N LYS A 135 3.47 10.43 3.23
CA LYS A 135 2.97 9.52 4.29
C LYS A 135 2.85 8.09 3.81
N THR A 136 3.13 7.82 2.54
CA THR A 136 2.87 6.53 1.91
C THR A 136 3.74 5.47 2.57
N LEU A 137 5.04 5.74 2.67
CA LEU A 137 6.00 4.79 3.25
C LEU A 137 5.83 4.68 4.77
N GLU A 138 5.56 5.78 5.46
CA GLU A 138 5.29 5.83 6.89
C GLU A 138 4.03 5.06 7.25
N SER A 139 2.94 5.20 6.49
CA SER A 139 1.69 4.50 6.72
C SER A 139 1.83 3.00 6.44
N ALA A 140 2.53 2.64 5.37
CA ALA A 140 2.84 1.26 5.06
C ALA A 140 3.70 0.60 6.16
N LEU A 141 4.68 1.32 6.70
CA LEU A 141 5.49 0.86 7.83
C LEU A 141 4.65 0.72 9.11
N ASP A 142 3.87 1.76 9.45
CA ASP A 142 3.06 1.77 10.66
C ASP A 142 1.98 0.68 10.66
N ALA A 143 1.43 0.31 9.51
CA ALA A 143 0.49 -0.81 9.39
C ALA A 143 1.11 -2.13 9.89
N LEU A 144 2.38 -2.41 9.55
CA LEU A 144 3.11 -3.57 10.10
C LEU A 144 3.43 -3.38 11.59
N ARG A 145 3.82 -2.17 12.02
CA ARG A 145 4.14 -1.88 13.43
C ARG A 145 2.94 -2.09 14.35
N VAL A 146 1.73 -1.72 13.92
CA VAL A 146 0.51 -2.00 14.70
C VAL A 146 0.36 -3.49 14.94
N ILE A 147 0.49 -4.30 13.89
CA ILE A 147 0.26 -5.76 13.96
C ILE A 147 1.37 -6.48 14.74
N LEU A 148 2.64 -6.09 14.53
CA LEU A 148 3.80 -6.86 15.01
C LEU A 148 4.50 -6.26 16.24
N LEU A 149 4.47 -4.93 16.43
CA LEU A 149 5.12 -4.27 17.58
C LEU A 149 4.15 -3.91 18.69
N ASP A 150 2.90 -3.59 18.35
CA ASP A 150 1.95 -3.00 19.29
C ASP A 150 0.64 -3.78 19.50
N PRO A 151 0.56 -5.12 19.32
CA PRO A 151 -0.72 -5.82 19.42
C PRO A 151 -1.32 -5.76 20.82
N GLU A 152 -0.50 -5.70 21.87
CA GLU A 152 -0.95 -5.68 23.27
C GLU A 152 -1.77 -4.42 23.64
N ASN A 153 -1.63 -3.33 22.89
CA ASN A 153 -2.46 -2.14 23.10
C ASN A 153 -3.89 -2.30 22.54
N GLY A 154 -4.14 -3.37 21.76
CA GLY A 154 -5.45 -3.71 21.20
C GLY A 154 -6.02 -2.60 20.31
N LYS A 155 -5.18 -1.69 19.81
CA LYS A 155 -5.59 -0.58 18.94
C LYS A 155 -5.36 -0.94 17.49
N ILE A 156 -6.32 -0.56 16.65
CA ILE A 156 -6.25 -0.73 15.18
C ILE A 156 -5.31 0.27 14.49
N ALA A 157 -4.76 1.24 15.23
CA ALA A 157 -3.83 2.24 14.73
C ALA A 157 -2.92 2.74 15.86
N LEU A 158 -1.71 3.19 15.51
CA LEU A 158 -0.82 3.87 16.44
C LEU A 158 -1.40 5.23 16.86
N SER A 159 -1.12 5.64 18.11
CA SER A 159 -1.39 7.00 18.57
C SER A 159 -0.57 8.02 17.79
N GLU A 160 -1.07 9.26 17.67
CA GLU A 160 -0.38 10.34 16.91
C GLU A 160 1.10 10.53 17.31
N SER A 161 1.43 10.40 18.60
CA SER A 161 2.82 10.51 19.09
C SER A 161 3.74 9.34 18.72
N ARG A 162 3.18 8.23 18.22
CA ARG A 162 3.90 7.00 17.85
C ARG A 162 3.92 6.73 16.35
N LYS A 163 3.05 7.41 15.59
CA LYS A 163 3.07 7.36 14.13
C LYS A 163 4.43 7.81 13.61
N THR A 164 4.86 7.22 12.52
CA THR A 164 6.10 7.62 11.85
C THR A 164 5.91 9.03 11.28
N GLU A 165 6.82 9.94 11.62
CA GLU A 165 6.72 11.35 11.25
C GLU A 165 7.08 11.56 9.77
N THR A 166 6.14 12.15 9.02
CA THR A 166 6.31 12.52 7.60
C THR A 166 7.55 13.36 7.36
N GLY A 167 8.40 12.92 6.43
CA GLY A 167 9.58 13.67 6.00
C GLY A 167 10.73 13.66 7.02
N ASN A 168 10.60 12.92 8.13
CA ASN A 168 11.68 12.69 9.08
C ASN A 168 12.35 11.33 8.83
N ARG A 169 13.38 11.34 7.98
CA ARG A 169 14.09 10.14 7.56
C ARG A 169 14.73 9.38 8.73
N ASP A 170 15.32 10.08 9.69
CA ASP A 170 15.95 9.43 10.84
C ASP A 170 14.91 8.66 11.65
N LYS A 171 13.74 9.27 11.89
CA LYS A 171 12.62 8.61 12.57
C LYS A 171 12.06 7.44 11.76
N PHE A 172 11.96 7.58 10.44
CA PHE A 172 11.53 6.51 9.55
C PHE A 172 12.43 5.27 9.67
N TYR A 173 13.75 5.42 9.55
CA TYR A 173 14.68 4.29 9.68
C TYR A 173 14.78 3.78 11.12
N GLU A 174 14.66 4.64 12.14
CA GLU A 174 14.58 4.21 13.54
C GLU A 174 13.40 3.25 13.75
N ASN A 175 12.20 3.63 13.28
CA ASN A 175 10.99 2.82 13.39
C ASN A 175 11.06 1.53 12.52
N LEU A 176 11.68 1.60 11.35
CA LEU A 176 11.92 0.44 10.50
C LEU A 176 12.85 -0.58 11.16
N TYR A 177 13.96 -0.10 11.75
CA TYR A 177 14.89 -0.97 12.46
C TYR A 177 14.30 -1.49 13.76
N GLU A 178 13.48 -0.72 14.46
CA GLU A 178 12.70 -1.20 15.61
C GLU A 178 11.82 -2.38 15.19
N LEU A 179 11.07 -2.24 14.09
CA LEU A 179 10.24 -3.31 13.52
C LEU A 179 11.07 -4.55 13.17
N GLN A 180 12.10 -4.39 12.34
CA GLN A 180 12.89 -5.52 11.84
C GLN A 180 13.68 -6.24 12.94
N ASN A 181 14.05 -5.54 14.02
CA ASN A 181 14.81 -6.13 15.11
C ASN A 181 13.96 -6.79 16.20
N ASN A 182 12.65 -6.56 16.20
CA ASN A 182 11.72 -7.10 17.17
C ASN A 182 11.49 -8.62 16.97
N GLY A 183 11.18 -9.32 18.08
CA GLY A 183 10.97 -10.77 18.11
C GLY A 183 9.83 -11.23 17.18
N PRO A 184 8.59 -10.76 17.37
CA PRO A 184 7.46 -11.02 16.48
C PRO A 184 7.76 -10.89 14.98
N PHE A 185 8.47 -9.83 14.54
CA PHE A 185 8.85 -9.69 13.13
C PHE A 185 9.78 -10.82 12.68
N LYS A 186 10.85 -11.10 13.44
CA LYS A 186 11.82 -12.16 13.14
C LYS A 186 11.20 -13.55 13.17
N ASP A 187 10.26 -13.78 14.08
CA ASP A 187 9.57 -15.06 14.21
C ASP A 187 8.60 -15.30 13.04
N SER A 188 8.04 -14.21 12.48
CA SER A 188 7.09 -14.20 11.37
C SER A 188 7.74 -14.13 9.99
N ALA A 189 9.01 -13.71 9.90
CA ALA A 189 9.77 -13.67 8.65
C ALA A 189 9.69 -15.04 7.95
N ASP A 190 9.38 -15.02 6.66
CA ASP A 190 9.10 -16.18 5.78
C ASP A 190 7.93 -17.11 6.12
N LYS A 191 7.20 -16.84 7.22
CA LYS A 191 6.16 -17.74 7.76
C LYS A 191 4.76 -17.17 7.70
N VAL A 192 4.60 -15.97 7.15
CA VAL A 192 3.30 -15.31 7.03
C VAL A 192 2.89 -15.15 5.58
N GLN A 193 1.60 -15.15 5.37
CA GLN A 193 0.98 -14.87 4.09
C GLN A 193 0.37 -13.48 4.14
N LEU A 194 0.75 -12.62 3.19
CA LEU A 194 0.08 -11.35 2.97
C LEU A 194 -0.85 -11.49 1.77
N THR A 195 -2.13 -11.21 1.98
CA THR A 195 -3.14 -11.21 0.92
C THR A 195 -3.67 -9.80 0.73
N LEU A 196 -3.49 -9.24 -0.46
CA LEU A 196 -4.12 -7.97 -0.81
C LEU A 196 -5.63 -8.17 -0.95
N LEU A 197 -6.41 -7.29 -0.32
CA LEU A 197 -7.87 -7.34 -0.42
C LEU A 197 -8.35 -7.02 -1.85
N SER A 198 -7.59 -6.25 -2.61
CA SER A 198 -7.85 -5.94 -4.02
C SER A 198 -7.71 -7.13 -4.97
N ASP A 199 -6.93 -8.15 -4.58
CA ASP A 199 -6.73 -9.38 -5.35
C ASP A 199 -7.84 -10.42 -5.09
N LEU A 200 -8.68 -10.21 -4.06
CA LEU A 200 -9.76 -11.12 -3.71
C LEU A 200 -11.07 -10.76 -4.42
N SER A 201 -11.86 -11.78 -4.73
CA SER A 201 -13.23 -11.58 -5.19
C SER A 201 -14.13 -11.13 -4.02
N PRO A 202 -15.24 -10.41 -4.29
CA PRO A 202 -16.22 -10.04 -3.28
C PRO A 202 -16.67 -11.22 -2.40
N GLY A 203 -16.98 -12.36 -3.02
CA GLY A 203 -17.39 -13.58 -2.31
C GLY A 203 -16.29 -14.15 -1.43
N ALA A 204 -15.03 -14.15 -1.89
CA ALA A 204 -13.90 -14.61 -1.09
C ALA A 204 -13.66 -13.74 0.15
N ILE A 205 -13.84 -12.42 0.01
CA ILE A 205 -13.75 -11.51 1.15
C ILE A 205 -14.88 -11.78 2.15
N ILE A 206 -16.12 -11.93 1.69
CA ILE A 206 -17.26 -12.24 2.56
C ILE A 206 -17.03 -13.55 3.32
N SER A 207 -16.59 -14.62 2.63
CA SER A 207 -16.29 -15.89 3.29
C SER A 207 -15.19 -15.75 4.36
N LYS A 208 -14.18 -14.91 4.12
CA LYS A 208 -13.17 -14.60 5.14
C LYS A 208 -13.77 -13.81 6.31
N ILE A 209 -14.56 -12.77 6.05
CA ILE A 209 -15.24 -11.96 7.07
C ILE A 209 -16.14 -12.81 7.97
N GLU A 210 -16.81 -13.83 7.43
CA GLU A 210 -17.75 -14.68 8.18
C GLU A 210 -17.06 -15.78 9.00
N SER A 211 -15.76 -16.02 8.79
CA SER A 211 -15.02 -17.06 9.51
C SER A 211 -14.84 -16.70 11.00
N ASN A 212 -14.95 -17.70 11.88
CA ASN A 212 -14.76 -17.54 13.32
C ASN A 212 -13.32 -17.86 13.79
N ASP A 213 -12.38 -18.04 12.86
CA ASP A 213 -10.97 -18.28 13.15
C ASP A 213 -10.12 -16.99 13.13
N GLN A 214 -8.80 -17.14 13.31
CA GLN A 214 -7.84 -16.04 13.22
C GLN A 214 -7.87 -15.33 11.86
N GLY A 215 -8.14 -16.04 10.76
CA GLY A 215 -8.27 -15.44 9.43
C GLY A 215 -9.49 -14.51 9.32
N GLY A 216 -10.58 -14.88 9.97
CA GLY A 216 -11.75 -14.02 10.12
C GLY A 216 -11.46 -12.76 10.95
N LEU A 217 -10.79 -12.91 12.09
CA LEU A 217 -10.37 -11.77 12.91
C LEU A 217 -9.41 -10.84 12.13
N ALA A 218 -8.43 -11.41 11.43
CA ALA A 218 -7.48 -10.67 10.60
C ALA A 218 -8.18 -9.85 9.52
N THR A 219 -9.18 -10.45 8.86
CA THR A 219 -9.94 -9.77 7.81
C THR A 219 -10.79 -8.65 8.37
N ARG A 220 -11.48 -8.87 9.50
CA ARG A 220 -12.27 -7.82 10.18
C ARG A 220 -11.37 -6.69 10.67
N PHE A 221 -10.22 -7.02 11.25
CA PHE A 221 -9.20 -6.04 11.63
C PHE A 221 -8.77 -5.17 10.45
N ALA A 222 -8.44 -5.80 9.30
CA ALA A 222 -7.99 -5.07 8.12
C ALA A 222 -9.04 -4.04 7.65
N LEU A 223 -10.33 -4.40 7.69
CA LEU A 223 -11.41 -3.48 7.32
C LEU A 223 -11.61 -2.35 8.33
N LEU A 224 -11.49 -2.63 9.63
CA LEU A 224 -11.61 -1.60 10.65
C LEU A 224 -10.44 -0.62 10.60
N ALA A 225 -9.23 -1.13 10.40
CA ALA A 225 -8.00 -0.36 10.28
C ALA A 225 -7.85 0.35 8.92
N LEU A 226 -8.68 -0.02 7.93
CA LEU A 226 -8.53 0.39 6.53
C LEU A 226 -7.16 -0.01 5.94
N ASN A 227 -6.66 -1.17 6.37
CA ASN A 227 -5.45 -1.76 5.80
C ASN A 227 -5.80 -2.47 4.49
N PRO A 228 -5.02 -2.27 3.41
CA PRO A 228 -5.32 -2.85 2.09
C PRO A 228 -5.00 -4.35 2.00
N PHE A 229 -4.51 -4.96 3.08
CA PHE A 229 -4.10 -6.34 3.14
C PHE A 229 -4.55 -7.04 4.43
N VAL A 230 -4.55 -8.36 4.38
CA VAL A 230 -4.65 -9.27 5.53
C VAL A 230 -3.31 -9.97 5.70
N LEU A 231 -2.78 -9.99 6.92
CA LEU A 231 -1.54 -10.69 7.26
C LEU A 231 -1.89 -11.91 8.10
N GLU A 232 -1.62 -13.11 7.61
CA GLU A 232 -2.01 -14.36 8.27
C GLU A 232 -0.77 -15.22 8.55
N GLY A 233 -0.72 -15.88 9.70
CA GLY A 233 0.32 -16.85 10.03
C GLY A 233 0.20 -17.34 11.47
N GLU A 234 0.87 -18.45 11.79
CA GLU A 234 0.73 -19.13 13.09
C GLU A 234 1.06 -18.22 14.30
N LYS A 235 1.94 -17.24 14.09
CA LYS A 235 2.40 -16.31 15.14
C LYS A 235 1.69 -14.95 15.13
N ILE A 236 0.74 -14.74 14.23
CA ILE A 236 -0.05 -13.50 14.18
C ILE A 236 -1.34 -13.73 14.97
N ASP A 237 -1.47 -13.10 16.13
CA ASP A 237 -2.63 -13.22 16.99
C ASP A 237 -3.50 -11.95 16.94
N TYR A 238 -4.60 -12.03 16.20
CA TYR A 238 -5.59 -10.94 16.16
C TYR A 238 -6.53 -10.93 17.36
N GLY A 239 -6.48 -11.95 18.22
CA GLY A 239 -7.18 -11.95 19.51
C GLY A 239 -6.76 -10.78 20.41
N ALA A 240 -5.51 -10.32 20.27
CA ALA A 240 -5.00 -9.14 20.97
C ALA A 240 -5.78 -7.85 20.62
N PHE A 241 -6.37 -7.76 19.42
CA PHE A 241 -7.22 -6.65 18.99
C PHE A 241 -8.72 -6.89 19.23
N ASN A 242 -9.08 -8.00 19.87
CA ASN A 242 -10.47 -8.42 20.10
C ASN A 242 -10.78 -8.66 21.59
N THR A 243 -10.05 -8.02 22.50
CA THR A 243 -10.17 -8.28 23.95
C THR A 243 -11.56 -7.98 24.52
N ASN A 244 -12.33 -7.08 23.89
CA ASN A 244 -13.70 -6.74 24.28
C ASN A 244 -14.72 -7.06 23.17
N GLY A 245 -14.37 -7.92 22.21
CA GLY A 245 -15.24 -8.28 21.09
C GLY A 245 -15.34 -7.18 20.01
N GLU A 246 -14.34 -6.32 19.88
CA GLU A 246 -14.30 -5.24 18.88
C GLU A 246 -14.38 -5.75 17.43
N LEU A 247 -13.90 -6.98 17.21
CA LEU A 247 -13.91 -7.69 15.94
C LEU A 247 -15.03 -8.73 15.84
N ASP A 248 -15.89 -8.85 16.85
CA ASP A 248 -16.96 -9.84 16.84
C ASP A 248 -18.09 -9.40 15.91
N LEU A 249 -18.55 -10.35 15.09
CA LEU A 249 -19.73 -10.15 14.25
C LEU A 249 -20.97 -9.98 15.13
N PHE A 250 -21.79 -8.99 14.80
CA PHE A 250 -23.05 -8.77 15.48
C PHE A 250 -24.01 -9.95 15.21
N SER A 251 -24.51 -10.56 16.28
CA SER A 251 -25.56 -11.58 16.23
C SER A 251 -26.89 -10.97 16.68
N PRO A 252 -27.94 -10.97 15.83
CA PRO A 252 -29.25 -10.48 16.21
C PRO A 252 -29.93 -11.36 17.28
N ASP A 253 -29.57 -12.64 17.34
CA ASP A 253 -30.18 -13.60 18.27
C ASP A 253 -29.74 -13.37 19.71
N SER A 254 -28.45 -13.08 19.92
CA SER A 254 -27.90 -12.79 21.25
C SER A 254 -27.85 -11.29 21.57
N GLY A 255 -27.94 -10.42 20.55
CA GLY A 255 -27.72 -8.98 20.68
C GLY A 255 -26.28 -8.61 21.04
N THR A 256 -25.31 -9.50 20.78
CA THR A 256 -23.89 -9.32 21.09
C THR A 256 -23.06 -9.16 19.83
N GLY A 257 -21.82 -8.68 19.97
CA GLY A 257 -20.91 -8.38 18.85
C GLY A 257 -21.04 -6.93 18.38
N ALA A 258 -19.97 -6.39 17.81
CA ALA A 258 -19.89 -4.98 17.44
C ALA A 258 -20.14 -4.74 15.95
N LEU A 259 -19.82 -5.72 15.10
CA LEU A 259 -19.69 -5.52 13.67
C LEU A 259 -20.94 -6.00 12.92
N THR A 260 -21.80 -5.07 12.54
CA THR A 260 -22.95 -5.36 11.70
C THR A 260 -22.53 -5.55 10.24
N SER A 261 -23.33 -6.29 9.47
CA SER A 261 -23.10 -6.45 8.02
C SER A 261 -23.07 -5.10 7.29
N SER A 262 -23.94 -4.15 7.67
CA SER A 262 -23.93 -2.81 7.06
C SER A 262 -22.63 -2.05 7.35
N TYR A 263 -22.15 -2.09 8.59
CA TYR A 263 -20.90 -1.45 8.97
C TYR A 263 -19.71 -2.03 8.19
N LEU A 264 -19.66 -3.35 8.02
CA LEU A 264 -18.59 -4.02 7.27
C LEU A 264 -18.64 -3.68 5.77
N VAL A 265 -19.84 -3.56 5.19
CA VAL A 265 -20.02 -3.08 3.81
C VAL A 265 -19.55 -1.64 3.65
N ASP A 266 -19.88 -0.75 4.59
CA ASP A 266 -19.44 0.65 4.58
C ASP A 266 -17.91 0.75 4.70
N ARG A 267 -17.30 -0.04 5.60
CA ARG A 267 -15.83 -0.09 5.77
C ARG A 267 -15.12 -0.62 4.52
N MET A 268 -15.65 -1.67 3.91
CA MET A 268 -15.11 -2.19 2.65
C MET A 268 -15.22 -1.15 1.53
N THR A 269 -16.37 -0.48 1.43
CA THR A 269 -16.61 0.59 0.46
C THR A 269 -15.60 1.73 0.65
N MET A 270 -15.38 2.13 1.89
CA MET A 270 -14.39 3.15 2.24
C MET A 270 -12.98 2.72 1.85
N LEU A 271 -12.60 1.47 2.14
CA LEU A 271 -11.27 0.94 1.79
C LEU A 271 -11.05 0.91 0.27
N ILE A 272 -12.03 0.40 -0.50
CA ILE A 272 -11.93 0.36 -1.97
C ILE A 272 -11.79 1.77 -2.55
N ARG A 273 -12.61 2.73 -2.09
CA ARG A 273 -12.53 4.13 -2.52
C ARG A 273 -11.18 4.74 -2.16
N LYS A 274 -10.74 4.58 -0.91
CA LYS A 274 -9.43 5.04 -0.45
C LYS A 274 -8.32 4.50 -1.36
N ASN A 275 -8.29 3.19 -1.58
CA ASN A 275 -7.25 2.56 -2.39
C ASN A 275 -7.27 3.07 -3.83
N TRP A 276 -8.45 3.31 -4.42
CA TRP A 276 -8.56 3.87 -5.77
C TRP A 276 -8.04 5.31 -5.86
N PHE A 277 -8.46 6.19 -4.93
CA PHE A 277 -7.96 7.57 -4.91
C PHE A 277 -6.44 7.61 -4.72
N ASN A 278 -5.92 6.72 -3.87
CA ASN A 278 -4.51 6.58 -3.62
C ASN A 278 -3.74 6.09 -4.86
N SER A 279 -4.20 5.03 -5.53
CA SER A 279 -3.52 4.48 -6.72
C SER A 279 -3.61 5.39 -7.95
N GLU A 280 -4.63 6.23 -8.01
CA GLU A 280 -4.83 7.18 -9.11
C GLU A 280 -4.20 8.54 -8.83
N ASP A 281 -3.60 8.74 -7.64
CA ASP A 281 -3.13 10.03 -7.14
C ASP A 281 -4.19 11.15 -7.26
N LYS A 282 -5.47 10.80 -7.02
CA LYS A 282 -6.62 11.72 -7.13
C LYS A 282 -7.10 12.20 -5.77
N ASN A 283 -7.33 13.51 -5.65
CA ASN A 283 -7.96 14.08 -4.46
C ASN A 283 -9.45 13.61 -4.37
N PRO A 284 -9.88 13.02 -3.24
CA PRO A 284 -11.27 12.62 -3.02
C PRO A 284 -12.24 13.80 -2.85
N LEU A 285 -11.74 15.01 -2.63
CA LEU A 285 -12.52 16.25 -2.60
C LEU A 285 -12.60 16.94 -3.96
N ASP A 286 -13.81 17.36 -4.30
CA ASP A 286 -14.10 18.24 -5.41
C ASP A 286 -13.67 19.68 -5.06
N SER A 287 -12.55 20.10 -5.64
CA SER A 287 -12.01 21.46 -5.52
C SER A 287 -12.91 22.56 -6.08
N SER A 288 -13.97 22.21 -6.82
CA SER A 288 -14.96 23.16 -7.36
C SER A 288 -16.07 23.52 -6.36
N VAL A 289 -16.20 22.76 -5.26
CA VAL A 289 -17.20 23.00 -4.21
C VAL A 289 -16.57 23.80 -3.07
N THR A 290 -17.01 25.05 -2.89
CA THR A 290 -16.58 25.89 -1.77
C THR A 290 -17.16 25.35 -0.45
N PHE A 291 -16.29 25.04 0.50
CA PHE A 291 -16.73 24.70 1.86
C PHE A 291 -17.44 25.88 2.51
N SER A 292 -18.69 25.66 2.91
CA SER A 292 -19.44 26.55 3.78
C SER A 292 -19.81 25.77 5.04
N SER A 293 -19.81 26.41 6.20
CA SER A 293 -20.29 25.82 7.45
C SER A 293 -21.78 25.44 7.41
N SER A 294 -22.50 25.82 6.34
CA SER A 294 -23.88 25.41 6.04
C SER A 294 -23.99 24.16 5.16
N ASN A 295 -22.89 23.69 4.56
CA ASN A 295 -22.87 22.49 3.72
C ASN A 295 -22.34 21.30 4.53
N HIS A 296 -22.94 20.13 4.34
CA HIS A 296 -22.43 18.90 4.93
C HIS A 296 -21.08 18.56 4.29
N SER A 297 -20.10 18.11 5.09
CA SER A 297 -18.74 17.75 4.66
C SER A 297 -18.64 16.60 3.66
N TYR A 298 -19.76 16.01 3.23
CA TYR A 298 -19.84 14.96 2.22
C TYR A 298 -20.28 15.49 0.84
N GLN A 299 -20.72 16.75 0.75
CA GLN A 299 -21.20 17.37 -0.51
C GLN A 299 -20.07 17.78 -1.46
N ASN A 300 -18.82 17.63 -1.03
CA ASN A 300 -17.64 17.96 -1.82
C ASN A 300 -16.81 16.71 -2.12
N ILE A 301 -17.40 15.51 -2.09
CA ILE A 301 -16.69 14.29 -2.48
C ILE A 301 -16.77 14.16 -4.00
N ASN A 302 -15.63 13.87 -4.63
CA ASN A 302 -15.58 13.57 -6.04
C ASN A 302 -16.34 12.26 -6.30
N ASP A 303 -17.48 12.33 -6.99
CA ASP A 303 -18.40 11.21 -7.26
C ASP A 303 -17.84 10.16 -8.24
N SER A 304 -16.63 10.36 -8.74
CA SER A 304 -16.07 9.67 -9.89
C SER A 304 -15.57 8.25 -9.58
N LEU A 305 -16.46 7.25 -9.69
CA LEU A 305 -16.09 5.89 -10.12
C LEU A 305 -16.23 5.84 -11.65
N GLU A 306 -15.23 6.31 -12.39
CA GLU A 306 -15.32 6.43 -13.86
C GLU A 306 -15.17 5.09 -14.64
N SER A 307 -14.91 3.98 -13.94
CA SER A 307 -14.65 2.67 -14.55
C SER A 307 -15.80 1.68 -14.30
N GLY A 308 -16.39 1.15 -15.37
CA GLY A 308 -17.49 0.18 -15.31
C GLY A 308 -17.13 -1.16 -14.65
N ALA A 309 -15.84 -1.48 -14.48
CA ALA A 309 -15.37 -2.67 -13.78
C ALA A 309 -15.42 -2.50 -12.24
N ASP A 310 -15.18 -1.27 -11.75
CA ASP A 310 -15.19 -0.96 -10.32
C ASP A 310 -16.62 -0.77 -9.80
N ILE A 311 -17.51 -0.18 -10.62
CA ILE A 311 -18.95 -0.12 -10.35
C ILE A 311 -19.53 -1.54 -10.22
N ALA A 312 -19.13 -2.49 -11.08
CA ALA A 312 -19.63 -3.87 -11.01
C ALA A 312 -19.17 -4.61 -9.74
N LYS A 313 -17.95 -4.36 -9.25
CA LYS A 313 -17.48 -4.86 -7.95
C LYS A 313 -18.30 -4.25 -6.81
N PHE A 314 -18.52 -2.93 -6.85
CA PHE A 314 -19.35 -2.21 -5.88
C PHE A 314 -20.80 -2.70 -5.83
N ASP A 315 -21.47 -2.79 -6.98
CA ASP A 315 -22.86 -3.22 -7.08
C ASP A 315 -23.04 -4.67 -6.63
N THR A 316 -22.07 -5.54 -6.91
CA THR A 316 -22.09 -6.94 -6.43
C THR A 316 -21.94 -7.00 -4.90
N LEU A 317 -21.04 -6.22 -4.29
CA LEU A 317 -20.89 -6.18 -2.84
C LEU A 317 -22.14 -5.61 -2.14
N ILE A 318 -22.71 -4.54 -2.67
CA ILE A 318 -23.93 -3.91 -2.14
C ILE A 318 -25.13 -4.86 -2.30
N ALA A 319 -25.26 -5.56 -3.43
CA ALA A 319 -26.33 -6.51 -3.68
C ALA A 319 -26.25 -7.75 -2.78
N VAL A 320 -25.04 -8.27 -2.53
CA VAL A 320 -24.84 -9.43 -1.65
C VAL A 320 -25.05 -9.06 -0.18
N GLY A 321 -24.61 -7.88 0.26
CA GLY A 321 -24.90 -7.35 1.60
C GLY A 321 -26.40 -7.14 1.85
N ARG A 322 -27.17 -6.82 0.80
CA ARG A 322 -28.64 -6.75 0.86
C ARG A 322 -29.30 -8.14 0.91
N HIS A 323 -28.74 -9.14 0.25
CA HIS A 323 -29.28 -10.50 0.31
C HIS A 323 -29.05 -11.20 1.66
N GLY A 324 -27.92 -10.95 2.33
CA GLY A 324 -27.71 -11.43 3.72
C GLY A 324 -28.65 -10.77 4.75
N ALA A 325 -29.18 -9.59 4.45
CA ALA A 325 -30.18 -8.90 5.29
C ALA A 325 -31.64 -9.23 4.92
N SER A 326 -31.87 -9.99 3.84
CA SER A 326 -33.21 -10.22 3.27
C SER A 326 -34.05 -11.26 4.00
N ASP A 327 -33.48 -12.03 4.93
CA ASP A 327 -34.26 -12.95 5.79
C ASP A 327 -35.01 -12.26 6.95
N VAL A 328 -34.90 -10.93 7.10
CA VAL A 328 -35.55 -10.19 8.22
C VAL A 328 -36.54 -9.11 7.76
N ARG A 329 -36.72 -8.86 6.47
CA ARG A 329 -37.65 -7.80 6.00
C ARG A 329 -38.56 -8.23 4.86
N GLN A 330 -39.31 -9.31 5.07
CA GLN A 330 -40.56 -9.51 4.34
C GLN A 330 -41.68 -8.73 5.06
N SER A 331 -41.83 -7.45 4.71
CA SER A 331 -43.01 -6.59 4.88
C SER A 331 -42.58 -5.14 5.14
N ARG A 332 -42.31 -4.42 4.06
CA ARG A 332 -43.00 -3.17 3.71
C ARG A 332 -42.36 -2.57 2.47
N ASP A 333 -43.14 -2.63 1.41
CA ASP A 333 -42.92 -1.98 0.14
C ASP A 333 -42.73 -0.46 0.27
N ASN A 334 -42.01 0.04 -0.74
CA ASN A 334 -42.09 1.35 -1.37
C ASN A 334 -41.39 2.56 -0.72
N ASP A 335 -40.71 3.27 -1.62
CA ASP A 335 -39.98 4.53 -1.49
C ASP A 335 -38.69 4.50 -0.67
N LEU A 336 -37.56 4.57 -1.38
CA LEU A 336 -36.47 5.46 -1.01
C LEU A 336 -35.60 5.75 -2.24
N THR A 337 -35.89 6.90 -2.83
CA THR A 337 -35.03 7.73 -3.66
C THR A 337 -33.60 7.70 -3.13
N ILE A 338 -32.67 7.26 -3.97
CA ILE A 338 -31.23 7.45 -3.76
C ILE A 338 -31.00 8.97 -3.87
N LEU A 339 -30.89 9.62 -2.72
CA LEU A 339 -30.41 11.00 -2.63
C LEU A 339 -28.89 10.93 -2.55
N PHE A 340 -28.27 11.41 -3.62
CA PHE A 340 -26.86 11.78 -3.72
C PHE A 340 -26.54 12.89 -2.72
#